data_AF-A0A0F9ABG4-F1
#
_entry.id   AF-A0A0F9ABG4-F1
#
_cell.length_a   1.000
_cell.length_b   1.000
_cell.length_c   1.000
_cell.angle_alpha   90.00
_cell.angle_beta   90.00
_cell.angle_gamma   90.00
#
_symmetry.space_group_name_H-M   'P 1'
#
loop_
_entity.id
_entity.type
_entity.pdbx_description
1 polymer ?
#
loop_
_entity_poly.entity_id
_entity_poly.type
_entity_poly.pdbx_seq_one_letter_code
_entity_poly.pdbx_strand_id
1 'polypeptide(L)'
;MIRALSNFFTGIMQRWLPDAFIIAIILTFVVLLGGVLGEGHTPAKMIKFWGDGVWNLLVFSMQVIITLVTGSVLAQTAIVKKGLRKLASLAKTPGQAIILMTAIALICCWISWGFGLITSALMAREIARQVKGVHYPLLVASAYSGMLIWHAGLSGSIPLKIAVSDGDVLGTLMNGTTIPLAETIFSWEVIVICLVMLITLPIINRLM
;
A
#
# COMPACT_ATOMS: atom_id res chain seq x y z
N MET A 1 4.56 11.52 -26.14
CA MET A 1 3.91 12.39 -25.14
C MET A 1 4.06 11.84 -23.71
N ILE A 2 3.53 10.65 -23.40
CA ILE A 2 3.58 10.07 -22.03
C ILE A 2 5.01 9.94 -21.49
N ARG A 3 5.98 9.44 -22.28
CA ARG A 3 7.38 9.34 -21.83
C ARG A 3 8.02 10.69 -21.50
N ALA A 4 7.76 11.71 -22.31
CA ALA A 4 8.32 13.05 -22.07
C ALA A 4 7.74 13.66 -20.78
N LEU A 5 6.43 13.51 -20.58
CA LEU A 5 5.75 13.97 -19.38
C LEU A 5 6.21 13.21 -18.13
N SER A 6 6.32 11.88 -18.23
CA SER A 6 6.84 11.02 -17.17
C SER A 6 8.25 11.44 -16.77
N ASN A 7 9.17 11.58 -17.75
CA ASN A 7 10.56 11.98 -17.49
C ASN A 7 10.65 13.37 -16.85
N PHE A 8 9.80 14.32 -17.26
CA PHE A 8 9.76 15.65 -16.65
C PHE A 8 9.38 15.60 -15.17
N PHE A 9 8.26 14.94 -14.83
CA PHE A 9 7.84 14.80 -13.44
C PHE A 9 8.81 13.97 -12.61
N THR A 10 9.37 12.89 -13.17
CA THR A 10 10.42 12.10 -12.52
C THR A 10 11.65 12.94 -12.20
N GLY A 11 12.10 13.79 -13.14
CA GLY A 11 13.25 14.67 -12.93
C GLY A 11 13.02 15.71 -11.83
N ILE A 12 11.81 16.26 -11.72
CA ILE A 12 11.44 17.16 -10.62
C ILE A 12 11.44 16.40 -9.30
N MET A 13 10.74 15.26 -9.22
CA MET A 13 10.62 14.49 -7.98
C MET A 13 11.98 14.01 -7.48
N GLN A 14 12.83 13.46 -8.35
CA GLN A 14 14.17 13.01 -7.95
C GLN A 14 15.06 14.13 -7.42
N ARG A 15 14.85 15.38 -7.85
CA ARG A 15 15.67 16.52 -7.46
C ARG A 15 15.13 17.25 -6.22
N TRP A 16 13.82 17.29 -6.04
CA TRP A 16 13.18 18.17 -5.07
C TRP A 16 12.34 17.46 -4.01
N LEU A 17 11.98 16.19 -4.20
CA LEU A 17 11.22 15.45 -3.20
C LEU A 17 12.14 15.17 -2.01
N PRO A 18 11.92 15.82 -0.85
CA PRO A 18 12.72 15.53 0.33
C PRO A 18 12.38 14.14 0.85
N ASP A 19 13.29 13.57 1.62
CA ASP A 19 12.99 12.35 2.37
C ASP A 19 11.75 12.56 3.26
N ALA A 20 10.92 11.51 3.39
CA ALA A 20 9.69 11.58 4.18
C ALA A 20 9.95 11.99 5.64
N PHE A 21 11.11 11.62 6.20
CA PHE A 21 11.53 12.03 7.53
C PHE A 21 11.79 13.54 7.63
N ILE A 22 12.40 14.13 6.60
CA ILE A 22 12.63 15.59 6.53
C ILE A 22 11.28 16.32 6.51
N ILE A 23 10.32 15.82 5.72
CA ILE A 23 8.96 16.40 5.70
C ILE A 23 8.33 16.33 7.09
N ALA A 24 8.43 15.21 7.80
CA ALA A 24 7.91 15.06 9.15
C ALA A 24 8.54 16.03 10.16
N ILE A 25 9.85 16.28 10.06
CA ILE A 25 10.55 17.28 10.89
C ILE A 25 10.04 18.68 10.58
N ILE A 26 9.94 19.05 9.30
CA ILE A 26 9.43 20.38 8.89
C ILE A 26 8.00 20.57 9.42
N LEU A 27 7.13 19.58 9.26
CA LEU A 27 5.76 19.62 9.77
C LEU A 27 5.72 19.75 11.30
N THR A 28 6.64 19.11 12.02
CA THR A 28 6.75 19.26 13.48
C THR A 28 6.99 20.73 13.87
N PHE A 29 7.90 21.42 13.19
CA PHE A 29 8.14 22.85 13.44
C PHE A 29 6.98 23.74 12.98
N VAL A 30 6.35 23.43 11.85
CA VAL A 30 5.17 24.17 11.37
C VAL A 30 4.03 24.08 12.39
N VAL A 31 3.74 22.88 12.92
CA VAL A 31 2.71 22.70 13.95
C VAL A 31 3.09 23.40 15.26
N LEU A 32 4.38 23.33 15.65
CA LEU A 32 4.87 24.04 16.84
C LEU A 32 4.66 25.55 16.71
N LEU A 33 5.08 26.15 15.58
CA LEU A 33 4.92 27.59 15.32
C LEU A 33 3.44 27.96 15.21
N GLY A 34 2.62 27.14 14.54
CA GLY A 34 1.18 27.35 14.42
C GLY A 34 0.47 27.36 15.78
N GLY A 35 0.82 26.45 16.68
CA GLY A 35 0.23 26.43 18.02
C GLY A 35 0.69 27.57 18.93
N VAL A 36 1.94 28.04 18.78
CA VAL A 36 2.43 29.18 19.56
C VAL A 36 1.85 30.51 19.05
N LEU A 37 1.90 30.73 17.74
CA LEU A 37 1.51 32.00 17.12
C LEU A 37 0.00 32.12 16.89
N GLY A 38 -0.68 31.00 16.60
CA GLY A 38 -2.11 30.96 16.29
C GLY A 38 -3.00 30.69 17.51
N GLU A 39 -2.69 29.64 18.27
CA GLU A 39 -3.50 29.19 19.42
C GLU A 39 -3.02 29.77 20.77
N GLY A 40 -1.97 30.58 20.76
CA GLY A 40 -1.41 31.21 21.96
C GLY A 40 -0.86 30.22 23.00
N HIS A 41 -0.54 29.00 22.60
CA HIS A 41 0.06 28.01 23.49
C HIS A 41 1.53 28.32 23.78
N THR A 42 1.99 27.99 24.98
CA THR A 42 3.41 28.14 25.31
C THR A 42 4.25 27.06 24.59
N PRO A 43 5.53 27.34 24.25
CA PRO A 43 6.41 26.34 23.64
C PRO A 43 6.51 25.04 24.46
N ALA A 44 6.54 25.15 25.79
CA ALA A 44 6.55 23.99 26.68
C ALA A 44 5.29 23.12 26.55
N LYS A 45 4.11 23.75 26.39
CA LYS A 45 2.84 23.03 26.16
C LYS A 45 2.82 22.33 24.80
N MET A 46 3.37 22.97 23.77
CA MET A 46 3.50 22.36 22.44
C MET A 46 4.43 21.14 22.44
N ILE A 47 5.54 21.19 23.17
CA ILE A 47 6.43 20.03 23.37
C ILE A 47 5.68 18.88 24.04
N LYS A 48 4.85 19.19 25.05
CA LYS A 48 4.01 18.18 25.70
C LYS A 48 3.04 17.53 24.72
N PHE A 49 2.33 18.31 23.91
CA PHE A 49 1.42 17.78 22.89
C PHE A 49 2.12 16.89 21.86
N TRP A 50 3.30 17.31 21.41
CA TRP A 50 4.11 16.48 20.51
C TRP A 50 4.51 15.17 21.17
N GLY A 51 5.02 15.22 22.40
CA GLY A 51 5.44 14.04 23.16
C GLY A 51 4.28 13.07 23.41
N ASP A 52 3.14 13.57 23.88
CA ASP A 52 1.93 12.76 24.12
C ASP A 52 1.42 12.11 22.82
N GLY A 53 1.47 12.83 21.69
CA GLY A 53 1.03 12.32 20.39
C GLY A 53 1.94 11.25 19.79
N VAL A 54 3.26 11.34 19.97
CA VAL A 54 4.23 10.39 19.41
C VAL A 54 3.99 8.96 19.90
N TRP A 55 3.56 8.80 21.16
CA TRP A 55 3.30 7.46 21.73
C TRP A 55 2.14 6.74 21.05
N ASN A 56 1.13 7.46 20.56
CA ASN A 56 0.02 6.85 19.81
C ASN A 56 0.50 6.25 18.47
N LEU A 57 1.47 6.90 17.83
CA LEU A 57 2.07 6.41 16.59
C LEU A 57 2.90 5.14 16.79
N LEU A 58 3.41 4.87 18.00
CA LEU A 58 4.18 3.66 18.29
C LEU A 58 3.31 2.40 18.17
N VAL A 59 2.09 2.44 18.73
CA VAL A 59 1.14 1.33 18.64
C VAL A 59 0.75 1.08 17.17
N PHE A 60 0.41 2.15 16.44
CA PHE A 60 0.10 2.06 15.02
C PHE A 60 1.30 1.50 14.20
N SER A 61 2.51 1.98 14.49
CA SER A 61 3.73 1.50 13.82
C SER A 61 3.97 0.02 14.09
N MET A 62 3.74 -0.45 15.31
CA MET A 62 3.83 -1.88 15.63
C MET A 62 2.81 -2.72 14.87
N GLN A 63 1.57 -2.23 14.70
CA GLN A 63 0.57 -2.92 13.87
C GLN A 63 1.05 -3.07 12.42
N VAL A 64 1.57 -1.98 11.83
CA VAL A 64 2.12 -1.99 10.46
C VAL A 64 3.32 -2.96 10.34
N ILE A 65 4.24 -2.93 11.30
CA ILE A 65 5.40 -3.84 11.34
C ILE A 65 4.94 -5.29 11.43
N ILE A 66 4.01 -5.62 12.33
CA ILE A 66 3.49 -6.98 12.48
C ILE A 66 2.82 -7.42 11.19
N THR A 67 1.99 -6.59 10.55
CA THR A 67 1.35 -6.93 9.27
C THR A 67 2.39 -7.24 8.18
N LEU A 68 3.45 -6.45 8.08
CA LEU A 68 4.50 -6.66 7.08
C LEU A 68 5.33 -7.91 7.39
N VAL A 69 5.77 -8.09 8.63
CA VAL A 69 6.59 -9.23 9.06
C VAL A 69 5.81 -10.54 8.90
N THR A 70 4.57 -10.60 9.39
CA THR A 70 3.73 -11.80 9.25
C THR A 70 3.41 -12.11 7.79
N GLY A 71 3.09 -11.10 6.98
CA GLY A 71 2.92 -11.25 5.54
C GLY A 71 4.18 -11.79 4.86
N SER A 72 5.35 -11.31 5.26
CA SER A 72 6.64 -11.79 4.77
C SER A 72 6.93 -13.24 5.17
N VAL A 73 6.71 -13.59 6.44
CA VAL A 73 6.88 -14.96 6.92
C VAL A 73 5.96 -15.92 6.15
N LEU A 74 4.67 -15.56 5.99
CA LEU A 74 3.70 -16.35 5.25
C LEU A 74 4.13 -16.55 3.78
N ALA A 75 4.53 -15.47 3.11
CA ALA A 75 4.97 -15.51 1.71
C ALA A 75 6.20 -16.42 1.50
N GLN A 76 7.04 -16.55 2.53
CA GLN A 76 8.26 -17.34 2.46
C GLN A 76 8.09 -18.82 2.80
N THR A 77 6.90 -19.25 3.24
CA THR A 77 6.60 -20.66 3.52
C THR A 77 6.78 -21.54 2.29
N ALA A 78 7.11 -22.82 2.51
CA ALA A 78 7.28 -23.79 1.42
C ALA A 78 5.98 -23.97 0.60
N ILE A 79 4.83 -23.90 1.27
CA ILE A 79 3.50 -24.03 0.65
C ILE A 79 3.27 -22.88 -0.34
N VAL A 80 3.46 -21.63 0.09
CA VAL A 80 3.27 -20.46 -0.78
C VAL A 80 4.27 -20.48 -1.93
N LYS A 81 5.55 -20.71 -1.67
CA LYS A 81 6.57 -20.81 -2.73
C LYS A 81 6.24 -21.88 -3.77
N LYS A 82 5.75 -23.05 -3.35
CA LYS A 82 5.29 -24.13 -4.26
C LYS A 82 4.07 -23.69 -5.07
N GLY A 83 3.12 -23.01 -4.43
CA GLY A 83 1.95 -22.41 -5.08
C GLY A 83 2.34 -21.39 -6.15
N LEU A 84 3.21 -20.43 -5.83
CA LEU A 84 3.70 -19.43 -6.77
C LEU A 84 4.45 -20.06 -7.95
N ARG A 85 5.30 -21.06 -7.71
CA ARG A 85 5.98 -21.78 -8.79
C ARG A 85 5.00 -22.48 -9.72
N LYS A 86 3.95 -23.11 -9.17
CA LYS A 86 2.88 -23.75 -9.95
C LYS A 86 2.11 -22.70 -10.77
N LEU A 87 1.73 -21.58 -10.16
CA LEU A 87 1.07 -20.49 -10.87
C LEU A 87 1.95 -19.94 -11.98
N ALA A 88 3.24 -19.67 -11.72
CA ALA A 88 4.17 -19.16 -12.72
C ALA A 88 4.26 -20.06 -13.96
N SER A 89 4.15 -21.38 -13.79
CA SER A 89 4.16 -22.33 -14.91
C SER A 89 2.93 -22.26 -15.84
N LEU A 90 1.86 -21.57 -15.42
CA LEU A 90 0.70 -21.31 -16.27
C LEU A 90 0.99 -20.26 -17.36
N ALA A 91 1.96 -19.36 -17.13
CA ALA A 91 2.37 -18.38 -18.12
C ALA A 91 3.35 -19.00 -19.11
N LYS A 92 2.94 -19.13 -20.38
CA LYS A 92 3.77 -19.69 -21.45
C LYS A 92 4.35 -18.62 -22.39
N THR A 93 3.78 -17.41 -22.36
CA THR A 93 4.20 -16.28 -23.20
C THR A 93 4.45 -15.04 -22.35
N PRO A 94 5.27 -14.07 -22.83
CA PRO A 94 5.50 -12.81 -22.12
C PRO A 94 4.21 -12.06 -21.77
N GLY A 95 3.24 -12.01 -22.69
CA GLY A 95 1.95 -11.36 -22.42
C GLY A 95 1.12 -12.07 -21.34
N GLN A 96 1.14 -13.41 -21.30
CA GLN A 96 0.48 -14.17 -20.23
C GLN A 96 1.17 -13.97 -18.89
N ALA A 97 2.50 -13.86 -18.88
CA ALA A 97 3.27 -13.55 -17.68
C ALA A 97 2.85 -12.22 -17.05
N ILE A 98 2.67 -11.17 -17.87
CA ILE A 98 2.22 -9.86 -17.40
C ILE A 98 0.80 -9.90 -16.82
N ILE A 99 -0.14 -10.58 -17.52
CA ILE A 99 -1.51 -10.74 -17.03
C ILE A 99 -1.51 -11.46 -15.69
N LEU A 100 -0.84 -12.62 -15.63
CA LEU A 100 -0.80 -13.46 -14.44
C LEU A 100 -0.17 -12.73 -13.25
N MET A 101 0.95 -12.04 -13.49
CA MET A 101 1.62 -11.25 -12.47
C MET A 101 0.71 -10.17 -11.91
N THR A 102 0.04 -9.41 -12.77
CA THR A 102 -0.87 -8.33 -12.36
C THR A 102 -2.04 -8.88 -11.55
N ALA A 103 -2.68 -9.96 -12.01
CA ALA A 103 -3.82 -10.57 -11.32
C ALA A 103 -3.43 -11.11 -9.94
N ILE A 104 -2.30 -11.81 -9.83
CA ILE A 104 -1.80 -12.32 -8.54
C ILE A 104 -1.46 -11.16 -7.60
N ALA A 105 -0.81 -10.11 -8.09
CA ALA A 105 -0.49 -8.94 -7.28
C ALA A 105 -1.74 -8.28 -6.71
N LEU A 106 -2.77 -8.07 -7.54
CA LEU A 106 -4.05 -7.50 -7.10
C LEU A 106 -4.71 -8.37 -6.02
N ILE A 107 -4.84 -9.67 -6.26
CA ILE A 107 -5.45 -10.60 -5.30
C ILE A 107 -4.67 -10.62 -3.98
N CYS A 108 -3.34 -10.76 -4.04
CA CYS A 108 -2.53 -10.85 -2.84
C CYS A 108 -2.50 -9.52 -2.06
N CYS A 109 -2.42 -8.36 -2.73
CA CYS A 109 -2.49 -7.05 -2.08
C CYS A 109 -3.88 -6.74 -1.51
N TRP A 110 -4.95 -7.22 -2.14
CA TRP A 110 -6.31 -7.10 -1.60
C TRP A 110 -6.49 -7.93 -0.32
N ILE A 111 -5.89 -9.12 -0.24
CA ILE A 111 -5.89 -9.92 0.99
C ILE A 111 -5.06 -9.24 2.08
N SER A 112 -3.80 -8.93 1.77
CA SER A 112 -2.90 -8.24 2.70
C SER A 112 -1.82 -7.51 1.91
N TRP A 113 -1.69 -6.20 2.11
CA TRP A 113 -0.66 -5.41 1.43
C TRP A 113 0.76 -5.91 1.76
N GLY A 114 1.03 -6.29 3.00
CA GLY A 114 2.33 -6.81 3.44
C GLY A 114 2.65 -8.16 2.78
N PHE A 115 1.68 -9.06 2.72
CA PHE A 115 1.81 -10.33 2.01
C PHE A 115 1.96 -10.11 0.49
N GLY A 116 1.13 -9.24 -0.09
CA GLY A 116 1.08 -8.93 -1.50
C GLY A 116 2.40 -8.38 -2.05
N LEU A 117 3.05 -7.46 -1.33
CA LEU A 117 4.35 -6.92 -1.71
C LEU A 117 5.43 -8.01 -1.84
N ILE A 118 5.57 -8.85 -0.81
CA ILE A 118 6.61 -9.90 -0.79
C ILE A 118 6.29 -10.99 -1.82
N THR A 119 5.03 -11.43 -1.87
CA THR A 119 4.57 -12.46 -2.80
C THR A 119 4.74 -12.04 -4.25
N SER A 120 4.47 -10.76 -4.55
CA SER A 120 4.64 -10.21 -5.89
C SER A 120 6.11 -10.18 -6.33
N ALA A 121 7.03 -9.83 -5.42
CA ALA A 121 8.47 -9.88 -5.72
C ALA A 121 8.95 -11.33 -5.96
N LEU A 122 8.49 -12.29 -5.15
CA LEU A 122 8.78 -13.70 -5.33
C LEU A 122 8.22 -14.23 -6.66
N MET A 123 6.98 -13.89 -6.99
CA MET A 123 6.31 -14.29 -8.22
C MET A 123 7.01 -13.73 -9.46
N ALA A 124 7.39 -12.45 -9.45
CA ALA A 124 8.11 -11.82 -10.55
C ALA A 124 9.44 -12.55 -10.83
N ARG A 125 10.16 -12.95 -9.78
CA ARG A 125 11.39 -13.74 -9.92
C ARG A 125 11.14 -15.14 -10.50
N GLU A 126 10.06 -15.81 -10.09
CA GLU A 126 9.70 -17.13 -10.61
C GLU A 126 9.26 -17.08 -12.08
N ILE A 127 8.48 -16.08 -12.47
CA ILE A 127 8.07 -15.86 -13.87
C ILE A 127 9.31 -15.56 -14.73
N ALA A 128 10.20 -14.67 -14.28
CA ALA A 128 11.39 -14.28 -15.04
C ALA A 128 12.34 -15.46 -15.33
N ARG A 129 12.34 -16.49 -14.47
CA ARG A 129 13.11 -17.72 -14.65
C ARG A 129 12.50 -18.67 -15.68
N GLN A 130 11.17 -18.70 -15.79
CA GLN A 130 10.44 -19.68 -16.59
C GLN A 130 10.06 -19.15 -17.98
N VAL A 131 9.75 -17.85 -18.10
CA VAL A 131 9.28 -17.23 -19.34
C VAL A 131 10.41 -16.43 -19.98
N LYS A 132 11.05 -17.03 -20.99
CA LYS A 132 12.10 -16.37 -21.77
C LYS A 132 11.52 -15.17 -22.53
N GLY A 133 12.27 -14.06 -22.57
CA GLY A 133 11.87 -12.85 -23.28
C GLY A 133 10.83 -11.97 -22.57
N VAL A 134 10.51 -12.24 -21.30
CA VAL A 134 9.67 -11.33 -20.52
C VAL A 134 10.41 -10.03 -20.20
N HIS A 135 9.75 -8.89 -20.39
CA HIS A 135 10.31 -7.58 -20.05
C HIS A 135 10.27 -7.37 -18.53
N TYR A 136 11.38 -7.65 -17.84
CA TYR A 136 11.44 -7.64 -16.38
C TYR A 136 10.98 -6.31 -15.73
N PRO A 137 11.33 -5.12 -16.25
CA PRO A 137 10.79 -3.88 -15.67
C PRO A 137 9.26 -3.76 -15.76
N LEU A 138 8.65 -4.27 -16.85
CA LEU A 138 7.19 -4.27 -16.99
C LEU A 138 6.56 -5.28 -16.03
N LEU A 139 7.22 -6.41 -15.80
CA LEU A 139 6.80 -7.40 -14.80
C LEU A 139 6.80 -6.80 -13.38
N VAL A 140 7.81 -6.00 -13.03
CA VAL A 140 7.89 -5.29 -11.75
C VAL A 140 6.82 -4.18 -11.67
N ALA A 141 6.59 -3.41 -12.72
CA ALA A 141 5.49 -2.43 -12.76
C ALA A 141 4.12 -3.11 -12.61
N SER A 142 3.95 -4.28 -13.23
CA SER A 142 2.75 -5.11 -13.13
C SER A 142 2.52 -5.62 -11.70
N ALA A 143 3.60 -6.04 -11.03
CA ALA A 143 3.58 -6.38 -9.62
C ALA A 143 3.17 -5.20 -8.73
N TYR A 144 3.71 -4.00 -9.00
CA TYR A 144 3.39 -2.80 -8.24
C TYR A 144 1.93 -2.34 -8.42
N SER A 145 1.29 -2.66 -9.56
CA SER A 145 -0.12 -2.36 -9.82
C SER A 145 -1.07 -2.98 -8.78
N GLY A 146 -0.66 -4.05 -8.09
CA GLY A 146 -1.39 -4.61 -6.95
C GLY A 146 -1.67 -3.60 -5.84
N MET A 147 -0.78 -2.61 -5.65
CA MET A 147 -0.94 -1.52 -4.68
C MET A 147 -2.00 -0.49 -5.07
N LEU A 148 -2.73 -0.66 -6.17
CA LEU A 148 -3.87 0.22 -6.47
C LEU A 148 -5.12 -0.12 -5.64
N ILE A 149 -5.31 -1.39 -5.27
CA ILE A 149 -6.52 -1.85 -4.56
C ILE A 149 -6.29 -2.25 -3.11
N TRP A 150 -5.05 -2.15 -2.61
CA TRP A 150 -4.71 -2.65 -1.27
C TRP A 150 -5.53 -1.98 -0.15
N HIS A 151 -5.80 -0.67 -0.28
CA HIS A 151 -6.59 0.08 0.69
C HIS A 151 -8.06 -0.34 0.72
N ALA A 152 -8.57 -0.84 -0.41
CA ALA A 152 -9.90 -1.44 -0.54
C ALA A 152 -9.91 -2.94 -0.15
N GLY A 153 -8.79 -3.45 0.33
CA GLY A 153 -8.60 -4.83 0.76
C GLY A 153 -8.91 -5.06 2.24
N LEU A 154 -8.82 -6.33 2.64
CA LEU A 154 -9.08 -6.79 4.00
C LEU A 154 -8.09 -6.21 5.03
N SER A 155 -6.94 -5.73 4.56
CA SER A 155 -5.88 -5.12 5.38
C SER A 155 -5.84 -3.60 5.34
N GLY A 156 -6.89 -2.96 4.81
CA GLY A 156 -6.98 -1.50 4.72
C GLY A 156 -7.00 -0.86 6.11
N SER A 157 -5.94 -0.14 6.47
CA SER A 157 -5.77 0.41 7.82
C SER A 157 -6.90 1.36 8.24
N ILE A 158 -7.32 2.26 7.36
CA ILE A 158 -8.39 3.23 7.67
C ILE A 158 -9.76 2.56 7.77
N PRO A 159 -10.22 1.75 6.79
CA PRO A 159 -11.49 1.03 6.92
C PRO A 159 -11.60 0.17 8.18
N LEU A 160 -10.51 -0.52 8.55
CA LEU A 160 -10.48 -1.30 9.79
C LEU A 160 -10.54 -0.42 11.03
N LYS A 161 -9.85 0.73 11.02
CA LYS A 161 -9.81 1.63 12.17
C LYS A 161 -11.15 2.33 12.43
N ILE A 162 -11.85 2.76 11.38
CA ILE A 162 -13.16 3.43 11.52
C ILE A 162 -14.31 2.44 11.82
N ALA A 163 -14.10 1.15 11.61
CA ALA A 163 -15.08 0.11 11.93
C ALA A 163 -15.11 -0.28 13.42
N VAL A 164 -14.15 0.20 14.21
CA VAL A 164 -14.03 -0.11 15.65
C VAL A 164 -14.03 1.17 16.46
N SER A 165 -14.76 1.18 17.58
CA SER A 165 -14.69 2.25 18.57
C SER A 165 -13.78 1.79 19.70
N ASP A 166 -12.52 2.21 19.66
CA ASP A 166 -11.50 1.85 20.64
C ASP A 166 -11.02 3.05 21.49
N GLY A 167 -11.75 4.18 21.43
CA GLY A 167 -11.43 5.37 22.20
C GLY A 167 -10.16 6.11 21.73
N ASP A 168 -9.57 5.71 20.61
CA ASP A 168 -8.43 6.39 20.02
C ASP A 168 -8.82 7.77 19.45
N VAL A 169 -7.82 8.57 19.07
CA VAL A 169 -7.98 9.93 18.54
C VAL A 169 -9.00 9.98 17.41
N LEU A 170 -8.98 9.01 16.49
CA LEU A 170 -9.91 8.96 15.38
C LEU A 170 -11.36 8.69 15.85
N GLY A 171 -11.55 7.77 16.80
CA GLY A 171 -12.87 7.50 17.39
C GLY A 171 -13.43 8.71 18.13
N THR A 172 -12.57 9.45 18.83
CA THR A 172 -12.94 10.72 19.49
C THR A 172 -13.37 11.77 18.46
N LEU A 173 -12.62 11.91 17.35
CA LEU A 173 -12.95 12.84 16.27
C LEU A 173 -14.27 12.49 15.57
N MET A 174 -14.64 11.21 15.56
CA MET A 174 -15.90 10.69 15.02
C MET A 174 -17.05 10.68 16.04
N ASN A 175 -16.87 11.27 17.23
CA ASN A 175 -17.84 11.25 18.33
C ASN A 175 -18.29 9.83 18.72
N GLY A 176 -17.38 8.84 18.64
CA GLY A 176 -17.66 7.44 18.92
C GLY A 176 -18.45 6.70 17.84
N THR A 177 -18.76 7.36 16.71
CA THR A 177 -19.43 6.74 15.57
C THR A 177 -18.49 5.76 14.87
N THR A 178 -18.96 4.57 14.55
CA THR A 178 -18.23 3.59 13.73
C THR A 178 -18.89 3.45 12.37
N ILE A 179 -18.09 3.21 11.34
CA ILE A 179 -18.56 2.92 9.98
C ILE A 179 -18.31 1.43 9.71
N PRO A 180 -19.36 0.60 9.57
CA PRO A 180 -19.23 -0.82 9.34
C PRO A 180 -18.44 -1.15 8.06
N LEU A 181 -17.79 -2.33 8.04
CA LEU A 181 -17.08 -2.80 6.85
C LEU A 181 -18.00 -3.03 5.64
N ALA A 182 -19.29 -3.30 5.89
CA ALA A 182 -20.34 -3.40 4.87
C ALA A 182 -20.53 -2.11 4.06
N GLU A 183 -20.23 -0.95 4.65
CA GLU A 183 -20.34 0.37 4.02
C GLU A 183 -19.00 0.86 3.44
N THR A 184 -17.91 0.11 3.63
CA THR A 184 -16.56 0.50 3.20
C THR A 184 -15.96 -0.52 2.25
N ILE A 185 -15.14 -1.46 2.71
CA ILE A 185 -14.44 -2.42 1.85
C ILE A 185 -15.39 -3.47 1.24
N PHE A 186 -16.54 -3.71 1.87
CA PHE A 186 -17.57 -4.63 1.37
C PHE A 186 -18.77 -3.92 0.76
N SER A 187 -18.70 -2.60 0.56
CA SER A 187 -19.72 -1.90 -0.20
C SER A 187 -19.68 -2.34 -1.66
N TRP A 188 -20.85 -2.34 -2.32
CA TRP A 188 -20.93 -2.82 -3.69
C TRP A 188 -20.12 -1.94 -4.65
N GLU A 189 -20.03 -0.63 -4.36
CA GLU A 189 -19.24 0.34 -5.12
C GLU A 189 -17.76 -0.04 -5.11
N VAL A 190 -17.21 -0.33 -3.93
CA VAL A 190 -15.80 -0.68 -3.76
C VAL A 190 -15.50 -2.05 -4.35
N ILE A 191 -16.38 -3.03 -4.16
CA ILE A 191 -16.23 -4.36 -4.75
C ILE A 191 -16.25 -4.27 -6.28
N VAL A 192 -17.17 -3.50 -6.87
CA VAL A 192 -17.23 -3.30 -8.32
C VAL A 192 -15.95 -2.65 -8.83
N ILE A 193 -15.42 -1.63 -8.16
CA ILE A 193 -14.15 -1.00 -8.54
C ILE A 193 -13.01 -2.03 -8.48
N CYS A 194 -12.89 -2.81 -7.41
CA CYS A 194 -11.89 -3.86 -7.27
C CYS A 194 -11.99 -4.90 -8.39
N LEU A 195 -13.20 -5.34 -8.75
CA LEU A 195 -13.43 -6.29 -9.84
C LEU A 195 -13.08 -5.69 -11.21
N VAL A 196 -13.47 -4.44 -11.46
CA VAL A 196 -13.11 -3.72 -12.69
C VAL A 196 -11.59 -3.60 -12.80
N MET A 197 -10.89 -3.25 -11.73
CA MET A 197 -9.42 -3.18 -11.73
C MET A 197 -8.78 -4.55 -11.92
N LEU A 198 -9.34 -5.60 -11.29
CA LEU A 198 -8.88 -6.98 -11.44
C LEU A 198 -8.94 -7.48 -12.89
N ILE A 199 -9.91 -7.02 -13.67
CA ILE A 199 -10.08 -7.40 -15.09
C ILE A 199 -9.28 -6.47 -16.01
N THR A 200 -9.36 -5.15 -15.79
CA THR A 200 -8.81 -4.16 -16.73
C THR A 200 -7.30 -3.99 -16.60
N LEU A 201 -6.73 -3.96 -15.39
CA LEU A 201 -5.30 -3.71 -15.20
C LEU A 201 -4.41 -4.79 -15.84
N PRO A 202 -4.70 -6.10 -15.74
CA PRO A 202 -3.90 -7.11 -16.43
C PRO A 202 -3.89 -6.93 -17.95
N ILE A 203 -5.00 -6.47 -18.53
CA ILE A 203 -5.12 -6.20 -19.96
C ILE A 203 -4.29 -4.97 -20.32
N ILE A 204 -4.46 -3.87 -19.58
CA ILE A 204 -3.73 -2.62 -19.80
C ILE A 204 -2.23 -2.87 -19.70
N ASN A 205 -1.76 -3.51 -18.62
CA ASN A 205 -0.34 -3.80 -18.43
C ASN A 205 0.25 -4.67 -19.55
N ARG A 206 -0.52 -5.60 -20.11
CA ARG A 206 -0.08 -6.42 -21.25
C ARG A 206 0.06 -5.59 -22.55
N LEU A 207 -0.73 -4.53 -22.70
CA LEU A 207 -0.71 -3.67 -23.90
C LEU A 207 0.43 -2.64 -23.87
N MET A 208 1.09 -2.45 -22.72
CA MET A 208 2.26 -1.55 -22.55
C MET A 208 3.56 -2.22 -22.97
#